data_AF-A0A9D0H1A9-F1
#
_entry.id   AF-A0A9D0H1A9-F1
#
_cell.length_a   1.000
_cell.length_b   1.000
_cell.length_c   1.000
_cell.angle_alpha   90.00
_cell.angle_beta   90.00
_cell.angle_gamma   90.00
#
_symmetry.space_group_name_H-M   'P 1'
#
loop_
_entity.id
_entity.type
_entity.pdbx_description
1 polymer ?
#
loop_
_entity_poly.entity_id
_entity_poly.type
_entity_poly.pdbx_seq_one_letter_code
_entity_poly.pdbx_strand_id
1 'polypeptide(L)'
;MGIYSTIVRFFVALSVIVSLYTGDLEYSTALTILSLIYISGYLLIPKNKNTKYLYFVIDAVFISFAVYLTGYTYLSVLIIPLFSEFVKESKDIIYFLTVSFIPVFTALYTANFSEFSFIPLIIGGLIGIYGLNQTFIQKEKYFNDLKNDMENLYIKNISYQEKISQQDKILSVYNSLKKMRKNRFPLKIWIYDINEILGSDGIMFFDLKNNRCYSTEKIQCNKEILNFIDRLFIEFKNHQVNKILNAPYVYAVMIENNKDLVGIVVFISKLKEIDKEILELIRDQLVLYSIETSELFKDKG
;
A
#
# COMPACT_ATOMS: atom_id res chain seq x y z
N MET A 1 -7.42 -26.62 -6.86
CA MET A 1 -6.89 -27.38 -8.03
C MET A 1 -7.36 -26.69 -9.30
N GLY A 2 -6.47 -26.00 -10.00
CA GLY A 2 -6.77 -25.19 -11.19
C GLY A 2 -6.84 -26.01 -12.48
N ILE A 3 -7.13 -25.35 -13.61
CA ILE A 3 -7.22 -25.95 -14.95
C ILE A 3 -5.94 -26.71 -15.33
N TYR A 4 -4.78 -26.20 -14.90
CA TYR A 4 -3.46 -26.83 -15.11
C TYR A 4 -3.37 -28.26 -14.57
N SER A 5 -3.95 -28.51 -13.38
CA SER A 5 -3.95 -29.82 -12.71
C SER A 5 -4.71 -30.89 -13.50
N THR A 6 -5.82 -30.48 -14.11
CA THR A 6 -6.60 -31.36 -15.00
C THR A 6 -5.85 -31.63 -16.30
N ILE A 7 -5.15 -30.62 -16.85
CA ILE A 7 -4.35 -30.77 -18.07
C ILE A 7 -3.20 -31.77 -17.86
N VAL A 8 -2.44 -31.66 -16.77
CA VAL A 8 -1.34 -32.60 -16.48
C VAL A 8 -1.85 -34.05 -16.42
N ARG A 9 -2.97 -34.30 -15.72
CA ARG A 9 -3.56 -35.65 -15.63
C ARG A 9 -4.16 -36.14 -16.93
N PHE A 10 -4.69 -35.24 -17.75
CA PHE A 10 -5.10 -35.58 -19.11
C PHE A 10 -3.91 -36.04 -19.95
N PHE A 11 -2.76 -35.37 -19.85
CA PHE A 11 -1.53 -35.82 -20.51
C PHE A 11 -1.05 -37.16 -19.98
N VAL A 12 -1.08 -37.40 -18.66
CA VAL A 12 -0.72 -38.69 -18.06
C VAL A 12 -1.59 -39.82 -18.61
N ALA A 13 -2.91 -39.64 -18.62
CA ALA A 13 -3.85 -40.62 -19.16
C ALA A 13 -3.67 -40.82 -20.67
N LEU A 14 -3.45 -39.74 -21.44
CA LEU A 14 -3.18 -39.80 -22.86
C LEU A 14 -1.88 -40.56 -23.15
N SER A 15 -0.82 -40.35 -22.38
CA SER A 15 0.45 -41.08 -22.51
C SER A 15 0.26 -42.58 -22.29
N VAL A 16 -0.55 -42.97 -21.30
CA VAL A 16 -0.90 -44.38 -21.08
C VAL A 16 -1.67 -44.94 -22.27
N ILE A 17 -2.69 -44.22 -22.78
CA ILE A 17 -3.45 -44.66 -23.96
C ILE A 17 -2.55 -44.80 -25.19
N VAL A 18 -1.66 -43.83 -25.46
CA VAL A 18 -0.74 -43.88 -26.59
C VAL A 18 0.23 -45.06 -26.46
N SER A 19 0.69 -45.37 -25.25
CA SER A 19 1.56 -46.54 -25.03
C SER A 19 0.90 -47.87 -25.38
N LEU A 20 -0.43 -47.96 -25.35
CA LEU A 20 -1.16 -49.16 -25.77
C LEU A 20 -1.08 -49.43 -27.27
N TYR A 21 -0.85 -48.40 -28.08
CA TYR A 21 -0.75 -48.52 -29.53
C TYR A 21 0.67 -48.80 -30.02
N THR A 22 1.66 -48.79 -29.12
CA THR A 22 3.06 -49.09 -29.45
C THR A 22 3.44 -50.56 -29.28
N GLY A 23 2.54 -51.40 -28.77
CA GLY A 23 2.76 -52.85 -28.62
C GLY A 23 1.45 -53.64 -28.61
N ASP A 24 1.51 -54.93 -28.91
CA ASP A 24 0.34 -55.82 -28.97
C ASP A 24 -0.03 -56.28 -27.54
N LEU A 25 -0.69 -55.40 -26.79
CA LEU A 25 -1.01 -55.61 -25.37
C LEU A 25 -2.42 -56.18 -25.20
N GLU A 26 -2.50 -57.36 -24.57
CA GLU A 26 -3.76 -58.07 -24.29
C GLU A 26 -4.77 -57.24 -23.46
N TYR A 27 -4.29 -56.28 -22.67
CA TYR A 27 -5.10 -55.47 -21.74
C TYR A 27 -5.48 -54.08 -22.28
N SER A 28 -5.33 -53.83 -23.58
CA SER A 28 -5.56 -52.51 -24.20
C SER A 28 -6.94 -51.91 -23.90
N THR A 29 -8.01 -52.71 -23.95
CA THR A 29 -9.37 -52.22 -23.68
C THR A 29 -9.56 -51.86 -22.21
N ALA A 30 -9.02 -52.65 -21.29
CA ALA A 30 -9.11 -52.41 -19.85
C ALA A 30 -8.35 -51.14 -19.42
N LEU A 31 -7.14 -50.93 -19.95
CA LEU A 31 -6.32 -49.75 -19.67
C LEU A 31 -6.91 -48.46 -20.25
N THR A 32 -7.59 -48.55 -21.39
CA THR A 32 -8.32 -47.41 -21.98
C THR A 32 -9.49 -47.00 -21.09
N ILE A 33 -10.29 -47.97 -20.62
CA ILE A 33 -11.40 -47.71 -19.68
C ILE A 33 -10.87 -47.15 -18.35
N LEU A 34 -9.78 -47.73 -17.82
CA LEU A 34 -9.16 -47.25 -16.58
C LEU A 34 -8.68 -45.79 -16.71
N SER A 35 -8.10 -45.41 -17.85
CA SER A 35 -7.69 -44.02 -18.14
C SER A 35 -8.88 -43.05 -18.17
N LEU A 36 -10.02 -43.49 -18.71
CA LEU A 36 -11.26 -42.69 -18.72
C LEU A 36 -11.86 -42.55 -17.31
N ILE A 37 -11.87 -43.62 -16.53
CA ILE A 37 -12.31 -43.61 -15.12
C ILE A 37 -11.40 -42.69 -14.29
N TYR A 38 -10.09 -42.77 -14.51
CA TYR A 38 -9.10 -41.91 -13.87
C TYR A 38 -9.44 -40.43 -14.12
N ILE A 39 -9.53 -39.99 -15.38
CA ILE A 39 -9.89 -38.59 -15.70
C ILE A 39 -11.26 -38.21 -15.11
N SER A 40 -12.27 -39.08 -15.22
CA SER A 40 -13.62 -38.80 -14.74
C SER A 40 -13.68 -38.66 -13.22
N GLY A 41 -12.93 -39.47 -12.48
CA GLY A 41 -12.83 -39.36 -11.02
C GLY A 41 -12.28 -38.00 -10.58
N TYR A 42 -11.33 -37.45 -11.31
CA TYR A 42 -10.78 -36.11 -11.04
C TYR A 42 -11.76 -34.97 -11.31
N LEU A 43 -12.74 -35.17 -12.20
CA LEU A 43 -13.79 -34.19 -12.47
C LEU A 43 -14.92 -34.24 -11.43
N LEU A 44 -15.17 -35.42 -10.84
CA LEU A 44 -16.31 -35.66 -9.95
C LEU A 44 -15.98 -35.48 -8.45
N ILE A 45 -14.73 -35.68 -8.02
CA ILE A 45 -14.36 -35.57 -6.60
C ILE A 45 -14.28 -34.09 -6.19
N PRO A 46 -14.89 -33.68 -5.06
CA PRO A 46 -14.84 -32.30 -4.57
C PRO A 46 -13.42 -31.87 -4.17
N LYS A 47 -13.04 -30.67 -4.61
CA LYS A 47 -11.68 -30.12 -4.46
C LYS A 47 -11.51 -29.41 -3.11
N ASN A 48 -10.95 -30.10 -2.12
CA ASN A 48 -10.61 -29.56 -0.79
C ASN A 48 -9.10 -29.59 -0.53
N LYS A 49 -8.61 -28.85 0.49
CA LYS A 49 -7.17 -28.81 0.83
C LYS A 49 -6.58 -30.20 1.13
N ASN A 50 -7.36 -31.09 1.75
CA ASN A 50 -6.90 -32.44 2.11
C ASN A 50 -7.05 -33.46 0.97
N THR A 51 -7.83 -33.18 -0.08
CA THR A 51 -7.99 -34.12 -1.19
C THR A 51 -6.76 -34.19 -2.08
N LYS A 52 -5.83 -33.22 -1.98
CA LYS A 52 -4.54 -33.25 -2.71
C LYS A 52 -3.71 -34.51 -2.46
N TYR A 53 -3.70 -35.02 -1.22
CA TYR A 53 -2.96 -36.24 -0.86
C TYR A 53 -3.62 -37.49 -1.43
N LEU A 54 -4.95 -37.56 -1.33
CA LEU A 54 -5.73 -38.66 -1.90
C LEU A 54 -5.58 -38.73 -3.43
N TYR A 55 -5.59 -37.57 -4.10
CA TYR A 55 -5.30 -37.48 -5.52
C TYR A 55 -3.89 -37.96 -5.86
N PHE A 56 -2.87 -37.56 -5.11
CA PHE A 56 -1.52 -38.04 -5.41
C PHE A 56 -1.38 -39.56 -5.24
N VAL A 57 -2.08 -40.15 -4.26
CA VAL A 57 -2.16 -41.61 -4.11
C VAL A 57 -2.85 -42.25 -5.31
N ILE A 58 -3.97 -41.70 -5.78
CA ILE A 58 -4.66 -42.19 -6.99
C ILE A 58 -3.75 -42.10 -8.21
N ASP A 59 -2.98 -41.01 -8.35
CA ASP A 59 -2.02 -40.82 -9.43
C ASP A 59 -0.92 -41.90 -9.40
N ALA A 60 -0.31 -42.12 -8.23
CA ALA A 60 0.72 -43.14 -8.06
C ALA A 60 0.19 -44.55 -8.32
N VAL A 61 -1.01 -44.87 -7.83
CA VAL A 61 -1.68 -46.17 -8.05
C VAL A 61 -1.98 -46.37 -9.53
N PHE A 62 -2.55 -45.37 -10.21
CA PHE A 62 -2.85 -45.44 -11.64
C PHE A 62 -1.58 -45.68 -12.48
N ILE A 63 -0.52 -44.93 -12.22
CA ILE A 63 0.77 -45.09 -12.92
C ILE A 63 1.37 -46.47 -12.64
N SER A 64 1.36 -46.93 -11.39
CA SER A 64 1.82 -48.28 -11.04
C SER A 64 1.04 -49.38 -11.76
N PHE A 65 -0.29 -49.29 -11.80
CA PHE A 65 -1.12 -50.25 -12.53
C PHE A 65 -0.82 -50.24 -14.03
N ALA A 66 -0.63 -49.06 -14.62
CA ALA A 66 -0.26 -48.92 -16.02
C ALA A 66 1.10 -49.57 -16.31
N VAL A 67 2.12 -49.30 -15.49
CA VAL A 67 3.44 -49.92 -15.62
C VAL A 67 3.35 -51.45 -15.50
N TYR A 68 2.63 -51.94 -14.50
CA TYR A 68 2.50 -53.39 -14.25
C TYR A 68 1.83 -54.14 -15.41
N LEU A 69 0.74 -53.59 -15.95
CA LEU A 69 -0.03 -54.25 -17.01
C LEU A 69 0.60 -54.12 -18.40
N THR A 70 1.33 -53.03 -18.65
CA THR A 70 1.98 -52.80 -19.95
C THR A 70 3.41 -53.34 -20.02
N GLY A 71 4.07 -53.50 -18.86
CA GLY A 71 5.50 -53.78 -18.77
C GLY A 71 6.41 -52.59 -19.14
N TYR A 72 5.84 -51.43 -19.48
CA TYR A 72 6.61 -50.25 -19.87
C TYR A 72 7.09 -49.45 -18.65
N THR A 73 8.35 -49.68 -18.30
CA THR A 73 9.06 -49.07 -17.16
C THR A 73 9.09 -47.53 -17.23
N TYR A 74 9.19 -46.97 -18.45
CA TYR A 74 9.24 -45.53 -18.70
C TYR A 74 7.99 -44.76 -18.27
N LEU A 75 6.83 -45.43 -18.16
CA LEU A 75 5.60 -44.78 -17.69
C LEU A 75 5.74 -44.30 -16.23
N SER A 76 6.65 -44.87 -15.44
CA SER A 76 6.95 -44.40 -14.07
C SER A 76 7.43 -42.95 -14.01
N VAL A 77 8.04 -42.44 -15.10
CA VAL A 77 8.54 -41.05 -15.20
C VAL A 77 7.39 -40.03 -15.21
N LEU A 78 6.16 -40.45 -15.53
CA LEU A 78 4.96 -39.60 -15.49
C LEU A 78 4.62 -39.10 -14.07
N ILE A 79 5.28 -39.62 -13.03
CA ILE A 79 5.16 -39.07 -11.68
C ILE A 79 5.80 -37.68 -11.56
N ILE A 80 6.85 -37.38 -12.33
CA ILE A 80 7.65 -36.15 -12.21
C ILE A 80 6.83 -34.88 -12.47
N PRO A 81 6.05 -34.75 -13.57
CA PRO A 81 5.23 -33.57 -13.82
C PRO A 81 4.24 -33.23 -12.70
N LEU A 82 3.76 -34.25 -11.96
CA LEU A 82 2.81 -34.09 -10.85
C LEU A 82 3.43 -33.36 -9.64
N PHE A 83 4.76 -33.30 -9.54
CA PHE A 83 5.45 -32.57 -8.47
C PHE A 83 5.03 -31.11 -8.43
N SER A 84 5.02 -30.45 -9.60
CA SER A 84 4.75 -29.01 -9.74
C SER A 84 3.37 -28.60 -9.20
N GLU A 85 2.42 -29.54 -9.21
CA GLU A 85 1.07 -29.32 -8.72
C GLU A 85 0.93 -29.64 -7.23
N PHE A 86 1.59 -30.72 -6.80
CA PHE A 86 1.43 -31.27 -5.46
C PHE A 86 2.24 -30.50 -4.41
N VAL A 87 3.48 -30.14 -4.75
CA VAL A 87 4.44 -29.59 -3.79
C VAL A 87 4.27 -28.09 -3.64
N LYS A 88 3.76 -27.67 -2.48
CA LYS A 88 3.68 -26.25 -2.09
C LYS A 88 4.46 -25.96 -0.82
N GLU A 89 4.59 -26.95 0.04
CA GLU A 89 5.28 -26.85 1.32
C GLU A 89 6.39 -27.91 1.43
N SER A 90 7.33 -27.71 2.35
CA SER A 90 8.41 -28.67 2.61
C SER A 90 7.91 -30.06 3.00
N LYS A 91 6.78 -30.15 3.71
CA LYS A 91 6.13 -31.41 4.06
C LYS A 91 5.59 -32.17 2.84
N ASP A 92 5.15 -31.44 1.82
CA ASP A 92 4.65 -32.04 0.58
C ASP A 92 5.80 -32.69 -0.20
N ILE A 93 7.04 -32.19 -0.09
CA ILE A 93 8.21 -32.80 -0.73
C ILE A 93 8.44 -34.22 -0.20
N ILE A 94 8.42 -34.39 1.13
CA ILE A 94 8.64 -35.69 1.78
C ILE A 94 7.54 -36.68 1.38
N TYR A 95 6.29 -36.21 1.40
CA TYR A 95 5.16 -37.04 0.96
C TYR A 95 5.25 -37.40 -0.53
N PHE A 96 5.66 -36.45 -1.37
CA PHE A 96 5.86 -36.69 -2.79
C PHE A 96 6.91 -37.77 -3.03
N LEU A 97 8.07 -37.66 -2.36
CA LEU A 97 9.15 -38.63 -2.48
C LEU A 97 8.71 -40.03 -2.06
N THR A 98 8.08 -40.15 -0.90
CA THR A 98 7.64 -41.45 -0.35
C THR A 98 6.64 -42.16 -1.25
N VAL A 99 5.61 -41.46 -1.74
CA VAL A 99 4.59 -42.05 -2.61
C VAL A 99 5.11 -42.25 -4.05
N SER A 100 6.04 -41.42 -4.53
CA SER A 100 6.67 -41.61 -5.85
C SER A 100 7.53 -42.87 -5.93
N PHE A 101 8.01 -43.42 -4.81
CA PHE A 101 8.70 -44.70 -4.84
C PHE A 101 7.81 -45.84 -5.34
N ILE A 102 6.49 -45.76 -5.17
CA ILE A 102 5.56 -46.84 -5.56
C ILE A 102 5.64 -47.14 -7.08
N PRO A 103 5.42 -46.17 -7.99
CA PRO A 103 5.56 -46.42 -9.43
C PRO A 103 7.00 -46.78 -9.84
N VAL A 104 8.01 -46.29 -9.12
CA VAL A 104 9.43 -46.60 -9.40
C VAL A 104 9.79 -48.03 -9.06
N PHE A 105 9.38 -48.52 -7.88
CA PHE A 105 9.57 -49.92 -7.50
C PHE A 105 8.74 -50.86 -8.37
N THR A 106 7.55 -50.42 -8.79
CA THR A 106 6.74 -51.19 -9.74
C THR A 106 7.47 -51.36 -11.06
N ALA A 107 8.10 -50.29 -11.58
CA ALA A 107 8.93 -50.35 -12.78
C ALA A 107 10.19 -51.21 -12.60
N LEU A 108 10.88 -51.13 -11.46
CA LEU A 108 12.02 -52.01 -11.17
C LEU A 108 11.61 -53.48 -11.18
N TYR A 109 10.48 -53.78 -10.57
CA TYR A 109 9.94 -55.13 -10.50
C TYR A 109 9.59 -55.67 -11.88
N THR A 110 8.87 -54.90 -12.71
CA THR A 110 8.53 -55.33 -14.08
C THR A 110 9.76 -55.47 -14.98
N ALA A 111 10.82 -54.69 -14.71
CA ALA A 111 12.09 -54.78 -15.43
C ALA A 111 13.00 -55.94 -14.94
N ASN A 112 12.55 -56.78 -13.99
CA ASN A 112 13.41 -57.74 -13.28
C ASN A 112 14.71 -57.11 -12.73
N PHE A 113 14.63 -55.86 -12.28
CA PHE A 113 15.77 -55.08 -11.78
C PHE A 113 16.91 -54.89 -12.79
N SER A 114 16.65 -55.01 -14.09
CA SER A 114 17.69 -54.86 -15.12
C SER A 114 17.91 -53.40 -15.56
N GLU A 115 16.91 -52.53 -15.41
CA GLU A 115 16.95 -51.14 -15.90
C GLU A 115 17.15 -50.13 -14.77
N PHE A 116 18.35 -49.98 -14.21
CA PHE A 116 18.58 -48.96 -13.15
C PHE A 116 18.63 -47.51 -13.66
N SER A 117 18.61 -47.29 -14.97
CA SER A 117 18.77 -45.97 -15.62
C SER A 117 17.68 -44.96 -15.28
N PHE A 118 16.49 -45.40 -14.87
CA PHE A 118 15.43 -44.49 -14.45
C PHE A 118 15.60 -43.95 -13.03
N ILE A 119 16.38 -44.59 -12.16
CA ILE A 119 16.61 -44.09 -10.79
C ILE A 119 17.36 -42.73 -10.83
N PRO A 120 18.50 -42.58 -11.55
CA PRO A 120 19.15 -41.28 -11.71
C PRO A 120 18.25 -40.22 -12.37
N LEU A 121 17.39 -40.62 -13.31
CA LEU A 121 16.49 -39.70 -14.01
C LEU A 121 15.44 -39.12 -13.06
N ILE A 122 14.86 -39.95 -12.20
CA ILE A 122 13.85 -39.53 -11.23
C ILE A 122 14.49 -38.70 -10.12
N ILE A 123 15.65 -39.11 -9.60
CA ILE A 123 16.40 -38.34 -8.60
C ILE A 123 16.81 -36.97 -9.18
N GLY A 124 17.33 -36.94 -10.42
CA GLY A 124 17.71 -35.71 -11.11
C GLY A 124 16.52 -34.78 -11.35
N GLY A 125 15.38 -35.33 -11.77
CA GLY A 125 14.13 -34.57 -11.92
C GLY A 125 13.66 -33.96 -10.60
N LEU A 126 13.68 -34.74 -9.51
CA LEU A 126 13.30 -34.29 -8.17
C LEU A 126 14.20 -33.15 -7.66
N ILE A 127 15.53 -33.30 -7.79
CA ILE A 127 16.50 -32.28 -7.39
C ILE A 127 16.32 -31.00 -8.23
N GLY A 128 16.14 -31.14 -9.54
CA GLY A 128 15.90 -30.02 -10.44
C GLY A 128 14.67 -29.21 -10.05
N ILE A 129 13.55 -29.88 -9.74
CA ILE A 129 12.32 -29.17 -9.35
C ILE A 129 12.44 -28.55 -7.96
N TYR A 130 13.15 -29.19 -7.03
CA TYR A 130 13.47 -28.58 -5.73
C TYR A 130 14.28 -27.28 -5.89
N GLY A 131 15.31 -27.28 -6.74
CA GLY A 131 16.11 -26.08 -7.05
C GLY A 131 15.28 -24.96 -7.69
N LEU A 132 14.37 -25.31 -8.60
CA LEU A 132 13.42 -24.35 -9.18
C LEU A 132 12.51 -23.73 -8.12
N ASN A 133 11.95 -24.54 -7.22
CA ASN A 133 11.09 -24.04 -6.15
C ASN A 133 11.83 -23.04 -5.24
N GLN A 134 13.07 -23.35 -4.85
CA GLN A 134 13.89 -22.41 -4.07
C GLN A 134 14.13 -21.10 -4.81
N THR A 135 14.38 -21.16 -6.12
CA THR A 135 14.58 -19.97 -6.95
C THR A 135 13.32 -19.11 -7.03
N PHE A 136 12.14 -19.73 -7.15
CA PHE A 136 10.87 -19.00 -7.13
C PHE A 136 10.63 -18.30 -5.79
N ILE A 137 10.85 -19.00 -4.67
CA ILE A 137 10.71 -18.41 -3.32
C ILE A 137 11.65 -17.21 -3.14
N GLN A 138 12.91 -17.33 -3.59
CA GLN A 138 13.86 -16.22 -3.52
C GLN A 138 13.43 -15.01 -4.35
N LYS A 139 12.93 -15.24 -5.58
CA LYS A 139 12.41 -14.17 -6.44
C LYS A 139 11.18 -13.50 -5.84
N GLU A 140 10.25 -14.28 -5.30
CA GLU A 140 9.05 -13.73 -4.66
C GLU A 140 9.42 -12.84 -3.47
N LYS A 141 10.36 -13.27 -2.63
CA LYS A 141 10.88 -12.46 -1.54
C LYS A 141 11.50 -11.14 -2.05
N TYR A 142 12.33 -11.22 -3.08
CA TYR A 142 12.93 -10.04 -3.70
C TYR A 142 11.88 -9.03 -4.21
N PHE A 143 10.83 -9.50 -4.87
CA PHE A 143 9.75 -8.62 -5.34
C PHE A 143 8.95 -7.99 -4.19
N ASN A 144 8.74 -8.72 -3.11
CA ASN A 144 8.08 -8.17 -1.92
C ASN A 144 8.92 -7.10 -1.23
N ASP A 145 10.24 -7.31 -1.11
CA ASP A 145 11.16 -6.31 -0.56
C ASP A 145 11.15 -5.04 -1.42
N LEU A 146 11.22 -5.20 -2.75
CA LEU A 146 11.21 -4.07 -3.70
C LEU A 146 9.88 -3.29 -3.68
N LYS A 147 8.75 -3.99 -3.47
CA LYS A 147 7.45 -3.37 -3.26
C LYS A 147 7.41 -2.53 -1.98
N ASN A 148 7.90 -3.08 -0.87
CA ASN A 148 7.96 -2.37 0.41
C ASN A 148 8.83 -1.11 0.32
N ASP A 149 9.97 -1.19 -0.38
CA ASP A 149 10.83 -0.04 -0.63
C ASP A 149 10.13 1.05 -1.44
N MET A 150 9.37 0.69 -2.48
CA MET A 150 8.58 1.64 -3.25
C MET A 150 7.49 2.31 -2.42
N GLU A 151 6.77 1.57 -1.57
CA GLU A 151 5.76 2.13 -0.66
C GLU A 151 6.40 3.11 0.33
N ASN A 152 7.57 2.78 0.89
CA ASN A 152 8.32 3.66 1.77
C ASN A 152 8.77 4.95 1.08
N LEU A 153 9.25 4.86 -0.16
CA LEU A 153 9.64 6.02 -0.96
C LEU A 153 8.44 6.90 -1.30
N TYR A 154 7.28 6.30 -1.59
CA TYR A 154 6.05 7.04 -1.85
C TYR A 154 5.58 7.84 -0.63
N ILE A 155 5.59 7.22 0.55
CA ILE A 155 5.25 7.90 1.82
C ILE A 155 6.22 9.06 2.09
N LYS A 156 7.52 8.84 1.90
CA LYS A 156 8.53 9.92 2.03
C LYS A 156 8.23 11.07 1.07
N ASN A 157 7.88 10.79 -0.19
CA ASN A 157 7.58 11.82 -1.17
C ASN A 157 6.37 12.68 -0.76
N ILE A 158 5.28 12.06 -0.26
CA ILE A 158 4.13 12.79 0.29
C ILE A 158 4.59 13.73 1.42
N SER A 159 5.40 13.24 2.36
CA SER A 159 5.89 14.06 3.47
C SER A 159 6.74 15.25 3.01
N TYR A 160 7.51 15.09 1.92
CA TYR A 160 8.28 16.20 1.35
C TYR A 160 7.39 17.19 0.61
N GLN A 161 6.36 16.73 -0.12
CA GLN A 161 5.39 17.62 -0.76
C GLN A 161 4.64 18.47 0.26
N GLU A 162 4.25 17.90 1.39
CA GLU A 162 3.62 18.65 2.49
C GLU A 162 4.56 19.74 3.04
N LYS A 163 5.83 19.39 3.29
CA LYS A 163 6.86 20.35 3.74
C LYS A 163 7.08 21.48 2.74
N ILE A 164 7.14 21.17 1.44
CA ILE A 164 7.28 22.18 0.38
C ILE A 164 6.05 23.11 0.38
N SER A 165 4.84 22.55 0.47
CA SER A 165 3.61 23.35 0.53
C SER A 165 3.57 24.27 1.75
N GLN A 166 4.04 23.83 2.92
CA GLN A 166 4.17 24.67 4.11
C GLN A 166 5.18 25.81 3.90
N GLN A 167 6.33 25.52 3.29
CA GLN A 167 7.35 26.54 2.99
C GLN A 167 6.84 27.58 1.98
N ASP A 168 6.13 27.15 0.93
CA ASP A 168 5.53 28.05 -0.06
C ASP A 168 4.48 28.97 0.56
N LYS A 169 3.69 28.47 1.51
CA LYS A 169 2.75 29.28 2.29
C LYS A 169 3.48 30.32 3.14
N ILE A 170 4.51 29.91 3.88
CA ILE A 170 5.33 30.84 4.69
C ILE A 170 5.94 31.94 3.82
N LEU A 171 6.51 31.57 2.67
CA LEU A 171 7.09 32.52 1.72
C LEU A 171 6.04 33.49 1.17
N SER A 172 4.83 33.01 0.87
CA SER A 172 3.72 33.83 0.38
C SER A 172 3.25 34.83 1.44
N VAL A 173 3.10 34.39 2.69
CA VAL A 173 2.77 35.26 3.83
C VAL A 173 3.84 36.34 4.01
N TYR A 174 5.12 35.96 4.01
CA TYR A 174 6.24 36.90 4.11
C TYR A 174 6.22 37.94 2.97
N ASN A 175 5.99 37.50 1.73
CA ASN A 175 5.91 38.40 0.58
C ASN A 175 4.72 39.35 0.66
N SER A 176 3.56 38.90 1.14
CA SER A 176 2.38 39.75 1.38
C SER A 176 2.67 40.84 2.42
N LEU A 177 3.23 40.45 3.58
CA LEU A 177 3.64 41.37 4.65
C LEU A 177 4.68 42.39 4.16
N LYS A 178 5.66 41.95 3.36
CA LYS A 178 6.67 42.83 2.74
C LYS A 178 6.05 43.86 1.80
N LYS A 179 5.04 43.49 1.02
CA LYS A 179 4.32 44.44 0.14
C LYS A 179 3.51 45.46 0.95
N MET A 180 2.89 45.03 2.06
CA MET A 180 2.21 45.92 3.00
C MET A 180 3.19 46.94 3.62
N ARG A 181 4.34 46.47 4.16
CA ARG A 181 5.37 47.34 4.76
C ARG A 181 5.92 48.39 3.80
N LYS A 182 6.06 48.06 2.51
CA LYS A 182 6.50 49.00 1.47
C LYS A 182 5.42 49.99 1.01
N ASN A 183 4.30 50.11 1.74
CA ASN A 183 3.12 50.91 1.37
C ASN A 183 2.56 50.60 -0.03
N ARG A 184 2.86 49.42 -0.59
CA ARG A 184 2.29 48.99 -1.88
C ARG A 184 0.88 48.42 -1.71
N PHE A 185 0.54 47.96 -0.50
CA PHE A 185 -0.79 47.51 -0.15
C PHE A 185 -1.29 48.19 1.14
N PRO A 186 -2.48 48.85 1.10
CA PRO A 186 -3.14 49.29 2.32
C PRO A 186 -3.60 48.08 3.15
N LEU A 187 -3.66 48.27 4.47
CA LEU A 187 -4.00 47.24 5.45
C LEU A 187 -5.29 46.46 5.11
N LYS A 188 -6.31 47.16 4.59
CA LYS A 188 -7.56 46.53 4.15
C LYS A 188 -7.30 45.46 3.09
N ILE A 189 -6.48 45.75 2.07
CA ILE A 189 -6.17 44.80 0.99
C ILE A 189 -5.32 43.64 1.51
N TRP A 190 -4.37 43.93 2.42
CA TRP A 190 -3.55 42.89 3.04
C TRP A 190 -4.37 41.85 3.81
N ILE A 191 -5.45 42.25 4.50
CA ILE A 191 -6.35 41.31 5.19
C ILE A 191 -7.01 40.32 4.22
N TYR A 192 -7.40 40.76 3.03
CA TYR A 192 -7.94 39.87 2.00
C TYR A 192 -6.86 38.93 1.44
N ASP A 193 -5.68 39.45 1.15
CA ASP A 193 -4.55 38.69 0.60
C ASP A 193 -4.10 37.59 1.57
N ILE A 194 -3.92 37.91 2.85
CA ILE A 194 -3.59 36.90 3.88
C ILE A 194 -4.73 35.91 4.08
N ASN A 195 -6.00 36.34 4.02
CA ASN A 195 -7.12 35.41 4.13
C ASN A 195 -7.12 34.37 3.00
N GLU A 196 -6.75 34.78 1.78
CA GLU A 196 -6.62 33.89 0.63
C GLU A 196 -5.41 32.96 0.77
N ILE A 197 -4.23 33.49 1.15
CA ILE A 197 -3.00 32.69 1.34
C ILE A 197 -3.18 31.63 2.43
N LEU A 198 -3.84 31.98 3.55
CA LEU A 198 -4.09 31.05 4.64
C LEU A 198 -5.27 30.11 4.36
N GLY A 199 -6.13 30.45 3.40
CA GLY A 199 -7.38 29.72 3.14
C GLY A 199 -8.34 29.77 4.32
N SER A 200 -8.31 30.85 5.11
CA SER A 200 -9.17 31.03 6.28
C SER A 200 -10.60 31.47 5.89
N ASP A 201 -11.56 31.19 6.76
CA ASP A 201 -12.96 31.60 6.58
C ASP A 201 -13.13 33.11 6.79
N GLY A 202 -12.29 33.71 7.63
CA GLY A 202 -12.13 35.15 7.68
C GLY A 202 -11.07 35.63 8.65
N ILE A 203 -10.71 36.90 8.49
CA ILE A 203 -9.70 37.58 9.31
C ILE A 203 -10.28 38.94 9.72
N MET A 204 -10.06 39.31 10.97
CA MET A 204 -10.37 40.62 11.50
C MET A 204 -9.12 41.29 12.06
N PHE A 205 -8.98 42.58 11.81
CA PHE A 205 -7.96 43.44 12.41
C PHE A 205 -8.67 44.57 13.15
N PHE A 206 -8.45 44.63 14.46
CA PHE A 206 -8.89 45.72 15.32
C PHE A 206 -7.74 46.71 15.49
N ASP A 207 -7.86 47.86 14.85
CA ASP A 207 -6.98 49.02 15.04
C ASP A 207 -7.46 49.78 16.28
N LEU A 208 -6.77 49.58 17.41
CA LEU A 208 -7.17 50.17 18.67
C LEU A 208 -6.80 51.66 18.73
N LYS A 209 -5.73 52.07 18.03
CA LYS A 209 -5.29 53.47 17.99
C LYS A 209 -6.28 54.36 17.25
N ASN A 210 -6.81 53.88 16.12
CA ASN A 210 -7.78 54.62 15.32
C ASN A 210 -9.24 54.22 15.60
N ASN A 211 -9.48 53.30 16.54
CA ASN A 211 -10.78 52.71 16.87
C ASN A 211 -11.54 52.17 15.63
N ARG A 212 -10.80 51.58 14.69
CA ARG A 212 -11.32 51.01 13.44
C ARG A 212 -11.24 49.49 13.48
N CYS A 213 -12.15 48.83 12.79
CA CYS A 213 -12.03 47.40 12.54
C CYS A 213 -12.11 47.14 11.04
N TYR A 214 -11.22 46.29 10.57
CA TYR A 214 -11.17 45.81 9.21
C TYR A 214 -11.42 44.31 9.22
N SER A 215 -12.38 43.83 8.46
CA SER A 215 -12.64 42.41 8.30
C SER A 215 -12.76 42.02 6.84
N THR A 216 -12.66 40.72 6.58
CA THR A 216 -13.14 40.13 5.33
C THR A 216 -14.68 40.14 5.31
N GLU A 217 -15.29 40.33 4.15
CA GLU A 217 -16.76 40.50 4.00
C GLU A 217 -17.61 39.37 4.62
N LYS A 218 -17.01 38.17 4.77
CA LYS A 218 -17.68 36.99 5.34
C LYS A 218 -17.90 37.08 6.85
N ILE A 219 -17.21 37.98 7.56
CA ILE A 219 -17.23 38.07 9.03
C ILE A 219 -17.44 39.52 9.49
N GLN A 220 -18.35 39.71 10.43
CA GLN A 220 -18.59 41.01 11.06
C GLN A 220 -17.66 41.24 12.24
N CYS A 221 -17.14 42.46 12.36
CA CYS A 221 -16.34 42.89 13.51
C CYS A 221 -17.17 42.93 14.80
N ASN A 222 -17.03 41.91 15.65
CA ASN A 222 -17.60 41.94 17.01
C ASN A 222 -16.54 42.35 18.04
N LYS A 223 -16.72 43.53 18.68
CA LYS A 223 -15.80 44.05 19.70
C LYS A 223 -15.84 43.27 21.02
N GLU A 224 -16.90 42.52 21.31
CA GLU A 224 -17.02 41.71 22.54
C GLU A 224 -15.90 40.67 22.65
N ILE A 225 -15.34 40.24 21.52
CA ILE A 225 -14.26 39.26 21.45
C ILE A 225 -13.00 39.80 22.14
N LEU A 226 -12.77 41.12 22.11
CA LEU A 226 -11.59 41.76 22.70
C LEU A 226 -11.50 41.55 24.21
N ASN A 227 -12.63 41.37 24.90
CA ASN A 227 -12.68 41.13 26.35
C ASN A 227 -12.07 39.79 26.77
N PHE A 228 -11.94 38.85 25.82
CA PHE A 228 -11.42 37.52 26.06
C PHE A 228 -9.95 37.37 25.66
N ILE A 229 -9.30 38.46 25.25
CA ILE A 229 -7.92 38.45 24.78
C ILE A 229 -7.07 39.12 25.85
N ASP A 230 -6.31 38.31 26.60
CA ASP A 230 -5.47 38.74 27.73
C ASP A 230 -3.97 38.43 27.53
N ARG A 231 -3.61 37.76 26.42
CA ARG A 231 -2.25 37.33 26.11
C ARG A 231 -1.89 37.66 24.67
N LEU A 232 -0.57 37.74 24.42
CA LEU A 232 0.01 37.99 23.11
C LEU A 232 -0.48 37.05 22.01
N PHE A 233 -0.71 35.79 22.36
CA PHE A 233 -1.24 34.75 21.49
C PHE A 233 -2.26 33.92 22.26
N ILE A 234 -3.45 33.77 21.68
CA ILE A 234 -4.52 32.93 22.23
C ILE A 234 -5.09 32.07 21.12
N GLU A 235 -5.20 30.79 21.42
CA GLU A 235 -5.99 29.83 20.67
C GLU A 235 -7.27 29.54 21.46
N PHE A 236 -8.42 29.81 20.85
CA PHE A 236 -9.71 29.49 21.43
C PHE A 236 -10.14 28.09 21.00
N LYS A 237 -10.17 27.14 21.94
CA LYS A 237 -10.75 25.80 21.74
C LYS A 237 -12.02 25.66 22.59
N ASN A 238 -13.15 25.34 21.96
CA ASN A 238 -14.45 25.15 22.62
C ASN A 238 -14.87 26.31 23.55
N HIS A 239 -14.46 27.53 23.23
CA HIS A 239 -14.69 28.73 24.03
C HIS A 239 -15.94 29.50 23.57
N GLN A 240 -16.42 30.46 24.38
CA GLN A 240 -17.56 31.32 24.00
C GLN A 240 -17.29 32.08 22.69
N VAL A 241 -16.03 32.47 22.45
CA VAL A 241 -15.59 33.12 21.21
C VAL A 241 -15.81 32.23 19.98
N ASN A 242 -15.57 30.91 20.08
CA ASN A 242 -15.85 29.96 19.00
C ASN A 242 -17.35 29.91 18.67
N LYS A 243 -18.22 30.04 19.69
CA LYS A 243 -19.68 30.08 19.50
C LYS A 243 -20.12 31.38 18.85
N ILE A 244 -19.60 32.53 19.30
CA ILE A 244 -19.90 33.86 18.74
C ILE A 244 -19.53 33.90 17.25
N LEU A 245 -18.37 33.35 16.90
CA LEU A 245 -17.86 33.36 15.52
C LEU A 245 -18.30 32.15 14.68
N ASN A 246 -19.04 31.22 15.29
CA ASN A 246 -19.47 29.96 14.68
C ASN A 246 -18.32 29.22 13.97
N ALA A 247 -17.17 29.07 14.66
CA ALA A 247 -15.98 28.46 14.11
C ALA A 247 -15.20 27.66 15.18
N PRO A 248 -14.84 26.39 14.91
CA PRO A 248 -14.07 25.54 15.83
C PRO A 248 -12.64 26.05 16.09
N TYR A 249 -12.00 26.69 15.10
CA TYR A 249 -10.62 27.16 15.21
C TYR A 249 -10.57 28.68 15.10
N VAL A 250 -10.28 29.35 16.22
CA VAL A 250 -10.13 30.81 16.27
C VAL A 250 -8.85 31.15 17.00
N TYR A 251 -8.04 32.01 16.37
CA TYR A 251 -6.77 32.47 16.91
C TYR A 251 -6.78 33.98 17.04
N ALA A 252 -6.25 34.50 18.15
CA ALA A 252 -6.07 35.93 18.36
C ALA A 252 -4.60 36.24 18.63
N VAL A 253 -4.13 37.31 18.01
CA VAL A 253 -2.75 37.78 18.06
C VAL A 253 -2.74 39.27 18.42
N MET A 254 -2.09 39.62 19.52
CA MET A 254 -1.90 41.02 19.93
C MET A 254 -0.64 41.61 19.29
N ILE A 255 -0.76 42.86 18.84
CA ILE A 255 0.31 43.67 18.27
C ILE A 255 0.64 44.79 19.26
N GLU A 256 1.81 44.72 19.86
CA GLU A 256 2.30 45.69 20.83
C GLU A 256 3.53 46.43 20.28
N ASN A 257 3.59 47.74 20.49
CA ASN A 257 4.74 48.57 20.16
C ASN A 257 5.20 49.28 21.44
N ASN A 258 6.42 49.00 21.92
CA ASN A 258 6.99 49.63 23.13
C ASN A 258 6.07 49.60 24.37
N LYS A 259 5.35 48.48 24.56
CA LYS A 259 4.33 48.23 25.62
C LYS A 259 2.96 48.86 25.40
N ASP A 260 2.75 49.63 24.33
CA ASP A 260 1.44 50.10 23.92
C ASP A 260 0.77 49.10 22.98
N LEU A 261 -0.46 48.70 23.29
CA LEU A 261 -1.25 47.82 22.44
C LEU A 261 -1.78 48.58 21.22
N VAL A 262 -1.28 48.24 20.03
CA VAL A 262 -1.58 48.96 18.78
C VAL A 262 -2.78 48.35 18.06
N GLY A 263 -2.91 47.03 18.10
CA GLY A 263 -4.00 46.33 17.44
C GLY A 263 -4.05 44.84 17.75
N ILE A 264 -5.13 44.20 17.31
CA ILE A 264 -5.38 42.78 17.52
C ILE A 264 -5.84 42.17 16.19
N VAL A 265 -5.23 41.05 15.81
CA VAL A 265 -5.65 40.25 14.64
C VAL A 265 -6.35 38.99 15.11
N VAL A 266 -7.52 38.70 14.57
CA VAL A 266 -8.28 37.49 14.84
C VAL A 266 -8.43 36.70 13.55
N PHE A 267 -7.97 35.45 13.56
CA PHE A 267 -8.05 34.51 12.44
C PHE A 267 -9.12 33.47 12.73
N ILE A 268 -9.94 33.16 11.72
CA ILE A 268 -11.11 32.30 11.88
C ILE A 268 -11.07 31.22 10.80
N SER A 269 -11.15 29.97 11.24
CA SER A 269 -11.14 28.80 10.37
C SER A 269 -12.13 27.75 10.86
N LYS A 270 -12.89 27.18 9.92
CA LYS A 270 -13.85 26.11 10.17
C LYS A 270 -13.31 24.73 9.86
N LEU A 271 -12.37 24.65 8.93
CA LEU A 271 -11.94 23.38 8.36
C LEU A 271 -10.62 22.88 8.95
N LYS A 272 -9.68 23.77 9.26
CA LYS A 272 -8.32 23.39 9.66
C LYS A 272 -7.72 24.36 10.68
N GLU A 273 -6.91 23.81 11.60
CA GLU A 273 -6.03 24.62 12.45
C GLU A 273 -5.04 25.42 11.59
N ILE A 274 -4.67 26.61 12.06
CA ILE A 274 -3.67 27.46 11.40
C ILE A 274 -2.36 27.26 12.15
N ASP A 275 -1.29 26.95 11.41
CA ASP A 275 0.02 26.69 11.99
C ASP A 275 0.50 27.89 12.83
N LYS A 276 0.87 27.62 14.09
CA LYS A 276 1.30 28.63 15.06
C LYS A 276 2.49 29.45 14.57
N GLU A 277 3.46 28.81 13.89
CA GLU A 277 4.63 29.47 13.32
C GLU A 277 4.25 30.57 12.32
N ILE A 278 3.20 30.36 11.52
CA ILE A 278 2.70 31.34 10.56
C ILE A 278 2.08 32.54 11.29
N LEU A 279 1.33 32.28 12.36
CA LEU A 279 0.70 33.33 13.17
C LEU A 279 1.76 34.17 13.92
N GLU A 280 2.80 33.53 14.44
CA GLU A 280 3.95 34.22 15.06
C GLU A 280 4.69 35.09 14.04
N LEU A 281 4.94 34.57 12.83
CA LEU A 281 5.53 35.36 11.74
C LEU A 281 4.70 36.59 11.39
N ILE A 282 3.37 36.45 11.28
CA ILE A 282 2.48 37.56 11.00
C ILE A 282 2.56 38.61 12.12
N ARG A 283 2.51 38.18 13.39
CA ARG A 283 2.65 39.06 14.55
C ARG A 283 3.90 39.92 14.46
N ASP A 284 5.05 39.27 14.30
CA ASP A 284 6.36 39.94 14.36
C ASP A 284 6.51 40.97 13.23
N GLN A 285 6.01 40.65 12.03
CA GLN A 285 6.02 41.60 10.92
C GLN A 285 5.05 42.77 11.11
N LEU A 286 3.89 42.54 11.74
CA LEU A 286 2.94 43.62 12.05
C LEU A 286 3.47 44.53 13.17
N VAL A 287 4.18 43.97 14.16
CA VAL A 287 4.89 44.77 15.17
C VAL A 287 5.94 45.66 14.48
N LEU A 288 6.78 45.10 13.62
CA LEU A 288 7.77 45.87 12.86
C LEU A 288 7.12 46.98 12.01
N TYR A 289 6.02 46.66 11.30
CA TYR A 289 5.28 47.65 10.55
C TYR A 289 4.75 48.80 11.43
N SER A 290 4.25 48.48 12.62
CA SER A 290 3.74 49.49 13.56
C SER A 290 4.85 50.42 14.08
N ILE A 291 6.07 49.89 14.26
CA ILE A 291 7.25 50.68 14.66
C ILE A 291 7.63 51.62 13.52
N GLU A 292 7.83 51.09 12.30
CA GLU A 292 8.26 51.88 11.13
C GLU A 292 7.27 53.01 10.80
N THR A 293 5.98 52.72 10.86
CA THR A 293 4.96 53.74 10.63
C THR A 293 4.94 54.78 11.74
N SER A 294 5.15 54.41 13.00
CA SER A 294 5.20 55.37 14.12
C SER A 294 6.40 56.33 14.05
N GLU A 295 7.54 55.88 13.52
CA GLU A 295 8.75 56.70 13.33
C GLU A 295 8.60 57.67 12.15
N LEU A 296 8.02 57.21 11.03
CA LEU A 296 7.72 58.05 9.85
C LEU A 296 6.79 59.24 10.15
N PHE A 297 5.98 59.17 11.20
CA PHE A 297 5.10 60.26 11.64
C PHE A 297 5.76 61.21 12.66
N LYS A 298 6.88 60.83 13.30
CA LYS A 298 7.63 61.73 14.19
C LYS A 298 8.50 62.73 13.41
N ASP A 299 8.99 62.35 12.23
CA ASP A 299 9.85 63.22 11.40
C ASP A 299 9.09 64.26 10.55
N LYS A 300 7.75 64.31 10.66
CA LYS A 300 6.89 65.28 9.94
C LYS A 300 6.12 66.23 10.87
N GLY A 301 6.43 66.22 12.16
CA GLY A 301 5.86 67.11 13.18
C GLY A 301 6.73 68.33 13.44
#